data_AF-A0A7W0XZA5-F1
#
_entry.id   AF-A0A7W0XZA5-F1
#
_cell.length_a   1.000
_cell.length_b   1.000
_cell.length_c   1.000
_cell.angle_alpha   90.00
_cell.angle_beta   90.00
_cell.angle_gamma   90.00
#
_symmetry.space_group_name_H-M   'P 1'
#
loop_
_entity.id
_entity.type
_entity.pdbx_description
1 polymer ?
#
loop_
_entity_poly.entity_id
_entity_poly.type
_entity_poly.pdbx_seq_one_letter_code
_entity_poly.pdbx_strand_id
1 'polypeptide(L)'
;TLPTIRAERAAGRVATGSATILAAWVLHLRGLGAPVKDPGAAPFHEAATSGELSSAAPGVLDLLEPGLGSDAGFVDAVVAQAQAIQQR
;
A
#
# COMPACT_ATOMS: atom_id res chain seq x y z
N THR A 1 -1.05 -10.51 -5.80
CA THR A 1 -1.38 -9.73 -4.59
C THR A 1 -2.87 -9.59 -4.36
N LEU A 2 -3.65 -8.95 -5.26
CA LEU A 2 -5.09 -8.72 -5.06
C LEU A 2 -5.95 -9.98 -4.84
N PRO A 3 -5.82 -11.09 -5.60
CA PRO A 3 -6.61 -12.30 -5.33
C PRO A 3 -6.39 -12.86 -3.93
N THR A 4 -5.14 -12.81 -3.42
CA THR A 4 -4.80 -13.24 -2.07
C THR A 4 -5.41 -12.29 -1.02
N ILE A 5 -5.33 -10.98 -1.22
CA ILE A 5 -5.96 -9.99 -0.33
C ILE A 5 -7.46 -10.27 -0.22
N ARG A 6 -8.14 -10.47 -1.36
CA ARG A 6 -9.57 -10.77 -1.39
C ARG A 6 -9.90 -12.07 -0.63
N ALA A 7 -9.12 -13.13 -0.84
CA ALA A 7 -9.34 -14.41 -0.18
C ALA A 7 -9.13 -14.34 1.34
N GLU A 8 -8.06 -13.68 1.79
CA GLU A 8 -7.78 -13.49 3.22
C GLU A 8 -8.86 -12.62 3.89
N ARG A 9 -9.26 -11.52 3.23
CA ARG A 9 -10.33 -10.64 3.72
C ARG A 9 -11.68 -11.35 3.79
N ALA A 10 -12.04 -12.15 2.79
CA ALA A 10 -13.25 -12.97 2.81
C ALA A 10 -13.24 -14.00 3.95
N ALA A 11 -12.04 -14.40 4.41
CA ALA A 11 -11.86 -15.27 5.55
C ALA A 11 -11.64 -14.51 6.89
N GLY A 12 -11.82 -13.18 6.91
CA GLY A 12 -11.66 -12.36 8.11
C GLY A 12 -10.22 -12.23 8.62
N ARG A 13 -9.22 -12.48 7.75
CA ARG A 13 -7.80 -12.40 8.08
C ARG A 13 -7.14 -11.19 7.45
N VAL A 14 -6.07 -10.72 8.08
CA VAL A 14 -5.18 -9.69 7.53
C VAL A 14 -4.06 -10.36 6.74
N ALA A 15 -3.95 -10.04 5.45
CA ALA A 15 -2.93 -10.59 4.56
C ALA A 15 -1.55 -9.92 4.77
N THR A 16 -0.86 -10.17 5.88
CA THR A 16 0.41 -9.50 6.24
C THR A 16 1.50 -9.59 5.15
N GLY A 17 1.61 -10.74 4.47
CA GLY A 17 2.56 -10.89 3.35
C GLY A 17 2.24 -9.94 2.19
N SER A 18 0.95 -9.81 1.84
CA SER A 18 0.48 -8.85 0.84
C SER A 18 0.67 -7.41 1.31
N ALA A 19 0.42 -7.13 2.59
CA ALA A 19 0.64 -5.81 3.17
C ALA A 19 2.12 -5.38 3.08
N THR A 20 3.05 -6.32 3.27
CA THR A 20 4.50 -6.08 3.13
C THR A 20 4.88 -5.70 1.69
N ILE A 21 4.31 -6.38 0.70
CA ILE A 21 4.55 -6.07 -0.72
C ILE A 21 4.02 -4.67 -1.06
N LEU A 22 2.79 -4.35 -0.62
CA LEU A 22 2.20 -3.04 -0.87
C LEU A 22 2.91 -1.92 -0.11
N ALA A 23 3.40 -2.18 1.10
CA ALA A 23 4.23 -1.25 1.86
C ALA A 23 5.51 -0.87 1.10
N ALA A 24 6.25 -1.86 0.61
CA ALA A 24 7.44 -1.62 -0.21
C ALA A 24 7.10 -0.83 -1.49
N TRP A 25 5.95 -1.12 -2.11
CA TRP A 25 5.50 -0.42 -3.30
C TRP A 25 5.12 1.05 -3.02
N VAL A 26 4.40 1.33 -1.93
CA VAL A 26 4.09 2.71 -1.50
C VAL A 26 5.38 3.49 -1.23
N LEU A 27 6.37 2.89 -0.56
CA LEU A 27 7.67 3.52 -0.34
C LEU A 27 8.41 3.77 -1.66
N HIS A 28 8.34 2.83 -2.61
CA HIS A 28 8.92 2.99 -3.94
C HIS A 28 8.28 4.13 -4.73
N LEU A 29 6.95 4.25 -4.68
CA LEU A 29 6.21 5.37 -5.25
C LEU A 29 6.59 6.71 -4.61
N ARG A 30 6.99 6.71 -3.33
CA ARG A 30 7.52 7.87 -2.60
C ARG A 30 9.00 8.15 -2.86
N GLY A 31 9.61 7.44 -3.81
CA GLY A 31 11.00 7.68 -4.25
C GLY A 31 12.06 6.86 -3.53
N LEU A 32 11.69 5.89 -2.68
CA LEU A 32 12.68 4.99 -2.07
C LEU A 32 13.09 3.90 -3.08
N GLY A 33 14.40 3.68 -3.22
CA GLY A 33 14.95 2.69 -4.15
C GLY A 33 15.17 3.24 -5.56
N ALA A 34 14.76 2.49 -6.59
CA ALA A 34 14.96 2.87 -7.98
C ALA A 34 13.92 3.90 -8.46
N PRO A 35 14.17 4.63 -9.57
CA PRO A 35 13.15 5.47 -10.20
C PRO A 35 11.96 4.65 -10.73
N VAL A 36 10.74 5.16 -10.54
CA VAL A 36 9.53 4.57 -11.12
C VAL A 36 9.51 4.82 -12.63
N LYS A 37 9.44 3.74 -13.42
CA LYS A 37 9.37 3.77 -14.89
C LYS A 37 8.09 3.09 -15.36
N ASP A 38 6.96 3.68 -15.00
CA ASP A 38 5.62 3.17 -15.34
C ASP A 38 4.73 4.34 -15.80
N PRO A 39 4.28 4.37 -17.07
CA PRO A 39 3.38 5.41 -17.58
C PRO A 39 2.06 5.55 -16.81
N GLY A 40 1.60 4.48 -16.16
CA GLY A 40 0.37 4.46 -15.37
C GLY A 40 0.55 4.86 -13.91
N ALA A 41 1.79 5.13 -13.46
CA ALA A 41 2.05 5.38 -12.04
C ALA A 41 1.68 6.79 -11.57
N ALA A 42 1.37 7.74 -12.46
CA ALA A 42 1.15 9.13 -12.06
C ALA A 42 0.08 9.31 -10.96
N PRO A 43 -1.13 8.71 -11.05
CA PRO A 43 -2.13 8.82 -9.98
C PRO A 43 -1.68 8.19 -8.66
N PHE A 44 -0.95 7.08 -8.74
CA PHE A 44 -0.44 6.37 -7.56
C PHE A 44 0.69 7.14 -6.88
N HIS A 45 1.56 7.78 -7.65
CA HIS A 45 2.61 8.66 -7.14
C HIS A 45 2.01 9.88 -6.44
N GLU A 46 1.04 10.54 -7.08
CA GLU A 46 0.31 11.67 -6.48
C GLU A 46 -0.34 11.27 -5.15
N ALA A 47 -1.09 10.15 -5.13
CA ALA A 47 -1.69 9.65 -3.91
C ALA A 47 -0.64 9.30 -2.83
N ALA A 48 0.43 8.60 -3.21
CA ALA A 48 1.47 8.17 -2.29
C ALA A 48 2.25 9.34 -1.68
N THR A 49 2.31 10.49 -2.35
CA THR A 49 3.05 11.69 -1.94
C THR A 49 2.18 12.79 -1.33
N SER A 50 0.86 12.57 -1.21
CA SER A 50 -0.12 13.55 -0.71
C SER A 50 0.03 13.97 0.76
N GLY A 51 0.94 13.36 1.52
CA GLY A 51 1.19 13.70 2.92
C GLY A 51 1.97 12.63 3.67
N GLU A 52 1.67 12.50 4.97
CA GLU A 52 2.23 11.45 5.81
C GLU A 52 1.79 10.07 5.36
N LEU A 53 2.64 9.07 5.60
CA LEU A 53 2.43 7.70 5.13
C LEU A 53 1.06 7.14 5.55
N SER A 54 0.64 7.39 6.79
CA SER A 54 -0.64 6.89 7.34
C SER A 54 -1.86 7.51 6.67
N SER A 55 -1.79 8.77 6.23
CA SER A 55 -2.88 9.44 5.52
C SER A 55 -2.85 9.19 4.01
N ALA A 56 -1.66 8.94 3.44
CA ALA A 56 -1.47 8.72 2.01
C ALA A 56 -1.77 7.27 1.58
N ALA A 57 -1.42 6.27 2.41
CA ALA A 57 -1.57 4.86 2.07
C ALA A 57 -3.01 4.46 1.68
N PRO A 58 -4.08 4.90 2.38
CA PRO A 58 -5.46 4.61 1.98
C PRO A 58 -5.78 5.00 0.53
N GLY A 59 -5.35 6.18 0.09
CA GLY A 59 -5.59 6.67 -1.27
C GLY A 59 -4.92 5.81 -2.34
N VAL A 60 -3.69 5.34 -2.08
CA VAL A 60 -2.99 4.41 -2.99
C VAL A 60 -3.73 3.07 -3.06
N LEU A 61 -4.22 2.56 -1.93
CA LEU A 61 -4.94 1.29 -1.88
C LEU A 61 -6.29 1.37 -2.59
N ASP A 62 -7.03 2.47 -2.44
CA ASP A 62 -8.31 2.68 -3.14
C ASP A 62 -8.15 2.86 -4.64
N LEU A 63 -7.06 3.47 -5.11
CA LEU A 63 -6.73 3.51 -6.54
C LEU A 63 -6.43 2.12 -7.10
N LEU A 64 -5.85 1.23 -6.28
CA LEU A 64 -5.54 -0.14 -6.69
C LEU A 64 -6.80 -1.03 -6.73
N GLU A 65 -7.66 -0.91 -5.72
CA GLU A 65 -8.94 -1.57 -5.64
C GLU A 65 -9.93 -0.69 -4.85
N PRO A 66 -11.02 -0.22 -5.46
CA PRO A 66 -12.00 0.61 -4.77
C PRO A 66 -12.52 -0.04 -3.48
N GLY A 67 -12.41 0.68 -2.37
CA GLY A 67 -12.82 0.25 -1.04
C GLY A 67 -11.72 -0.44 -0.22
N LEU A 68 -10.55 -0.74 -0.80
CA LEU A 68 -9.42 -1.32 -0.07
C LEU A 68 -8.80 -0.33 0.91
N GLY A 69 -8.78 0.97 0.58
CA GLY A 69 -8.34 2.04 1.48
C GLY A 69 -9.27 2.27 2.67
N SER A 70 -10.49 1.75 2.61
CA SER A 70 -11.46 1.79 3.73
C SER A 70 -11.30 0.60 4.70
N ASP A 71 -10.49 -0.41 4.36
CA ASP A 71 -10.18 -1.51 5.26
C ASP A 71 -9.09 -1.08 6.27
N ALA A 72 -9.52 -0.49 7.39
CA ALA A 72 -8.62 0.06 8.40
C ALA A 72 -7.59 -0.98 8.90
N GLY A 73 -8.00 -2.24 9.09
CA GLY A 73 -7.09 -3.30 9.56
C GLY A 73 -6.01 -3.63 8.54
N PHE A 74 -6.34 -3.60 7.25
CA PHE A 74 -5.36 -3.81 6.19
C PHE A 74 -4.47 -2.57 5.95
N VAL A 75 -5.04 -1.37 6.03
CA VAL A 75 -4.29 -0.09 5.96
C VAL A 75 -3.24 -0.05 7.07
N ASP A 76 -3.63 -0.33 8.32
CA ASP A 76 -2.73 -0.33 9.47
C ASP A 76 -1.58 -1.33 9.27
N ALA A 77 -1.89 -2.51 8.73
CA ALA A 77 -0.88 -3.51 8.40
C ALA A 77 0.11 -3.02 7.34
N VAL A 78 -0.36 -2.34 6.28
CA VAL A 78 0.52 -1.75 5.25
C VAL A 78 1.43 -0.68 5.85
N VAL A 79 0.88 0.24 6.65
CA VAL A 79 1.65 1.31 7.31
C VAL A 79 2.70 0.72 8.25
N ALA A 80 2.32 -0.26 9.08
CA ALA A 80 3.25 -0.91 10.00
C ALA A 80 4.39 -1.63 9.26
N GLN A 81 4.11 -2.32 8.14
CA GLN A 81 5.15 -2.95 7.34
C GLN A 81 6.07 -1.93 6.67
N ALA A 82 5.55 -0.79 6.22
CA ALA A 82 6.37 0.26 5.62
C ALA A 82 7.34 0.87 6.66
N GLN A 83 6.86 1.13 7.87
CA GLN A 83 7.72 1.56 8.98
C GLN A 83 8.80 0.52 9.29
N ALA A 84 8.44 -0.76 9.32
CA ALA A 84 9.39 -1.85 9.56
C ALA A 84 10.45 -1.97 8.44
N ILE A 85 10.09 -1.72 7.18
CA ILE A 85 11.03 -1.69 6.06
C ILE A 85 12.05 -0.54 6.22
N GLN A 86 11.60 0.64 6.65
CA GLN A 86 12.47 1.81 6.80
C GLN A 86 13.43 1.75 8.00
N GLN A 87 13.18 0.84 8.95
CA GLN A 87 14.03 0.62 10.12
C GLN A 87 15.10 -0.46 9.91
N ARG A 88 15.16 -1.06 8.71
CA ARG A 88 16.18 -2.04 8.32
C ARG A 88 17.33 -1.37 7.61
#